data_AF-A0A9P9DNK5-F1
#
_entry.id   AF-A0A9P9DNK5-F1
#
_cell.length_a   1.000
_cell.length_b   1.000
_cell.length_c   1.000
_cell.angle_alpha   90.00
_cell.angle_beta   90.00
_cell.angle_gamma   90.00
#
_symmetry.space_group_name_H-M   'P 1'
#
loop_
_entity.id
_entity.type
_entity.pdbx_description
1 polymer ?
#
loop_
_entity_poly.entity_id
_entity_poly.type
_entity_poly.pdbx_seq_one_letter_code
_entity_poly.pdbx_strand_id
1 'polypeptide(L)'
;MEQNGSLAWVYASIMQDQQTGSMISQLKIPLRGRLSTTNGKTAHPKVDVSIALKANDAAAVPDLIKDITSLGEHYSDDYDQTRINLAMKARTLWKSLETPRETMIRHLWAEPSVMCALTAGFDKGLWTYLADNEGPFTAADAAKAVEVDEALLFHEYAYLKKWKDPTDLNFFEHLHNNPPYGQQFHHHMGGYRQGRPSWMDAGFFPVQEKLIKGFEEAEDAALLVDVGGSFGHDLAEFRAKFPDAPGRLVLQDLPVVIEKIHELDDNIEREAYDFFTEQPIKGARAYYMHSVLHDWNDETCLKILCTVMEAMEPGYSKLLINENVIPETGAQWEATALDIMMLTLLASRERTRDNWEMLLRKAGLKIVQVWTVANGVESLIECELS
;
A
#
# COMPACT_ATOMS: atom_id res chain seq x y z
N MET A 1 0.11 33.22 22.25
CA MET A 1 0.79 32.19 23.07
C MET A 1 -0.27 31.22 23.55
N GLU A 2 0.09 29.94 23.59
CA GLU A 2 -0.69 28.77 24.03
C GLU A 2 -1.67 28.14 23.02
N GLN A 3 -1.08 27.41 22.07
CA GLN A 3 -1.61 26.12 21.61
C GLN A 3 -0.89 25.03 22.41
N ASN A 4 -1.62 24.15 23.10
CA ASN A 4 -1.22 22.78 23.42
C ASN A 4 -2.41 22.05 24.06
N GLY A 5 -3.24 21.43 23.23
CA GLY A 5 -4.41 20.68 23.68
C GLY A 5 -4.85 19.52 22.78
N SER A 6 -4.01 19.06 21.83
CA SER A 6 -4.45 18.14 20.77
C SER A 6 -3.81 16.75 20.76
N LEU A 7 -2.84 16.43 21.63
CA LEU A 7 -2.12 15.15 21.55
C LEU A 7 -2.70 14.03 22.43
N ALA A 8 -3.60 14.34 23.37
CA ALA A 8 -4.15 13.33 24.29
C ALA A 8 -5.35 12.55 23.70
N TRP A 9 -5.98 13.04 22.63
CA TRP A 9 -7.12 12.37 21.99
C TRP A 9 -6.68 11.34 20.93
N VAL A 10 -5.54 11.55 20.28
CA VAL A 10 -5.01 10.64 19.24
C VAL A 10 -4.59 9.30 19.84
N TYR A 11 -4.08 9.28 21.08
CA TYR A 11 -3.66 8.05 21.74
C TYR A 11 -4.81 7.17 22.25
N ALA A 12 -6.01 7.72 22.45
CA ALA A 12 -7.16 6.96 22.96
C ALA A 12 -7.97 6.25 21.85
N SER A 13 -7.82 6.68 20.59
CA SER A 13 -8.56 6.11 19.45
C SER A 13 -7.87 4.89 18.82
N ILE A 14 -6.59 4.67 19.11
CA ILE A 14 -5.77 3.59 18.51
C ILE A 14 -5.92 2.25 19.26
N MET A 15 -6.66 2.22 20.38
CA MET A 15 -6.81 1.01 21.24
C MET A 15 -8.24 0.46 21.31
N GLN A 16 -9.13 0.80 20.37
CA GLN A 16 -10.44 0.16 20.25
C GLN A 16 -10.52 -0.65 18.96
N ASP A 17 -10.02 -1.88 19.02
CA ASP A 17 -10.44 -2.93 18.11
C ASP A 17 -11.46 -3.82 18.84
N GLN A 18 -12.67 -3.92 18.30
CA GLN A 18 -13.66 -4.92 18.66
C GLN A 18 -14.28 -5.46 17.38
N GLN A 19 -14.16 -6.77 17.17
CA GLN A 19 -15.34 -7.64 17.12
C GLN A 19 -14.99 -9.11 17.36
N THR A 20 -15.18 -9.56 18.61
CA THR A 20 -15.63 -10.92 18.92
C THR A 20 -17.12 -10.84 19.28
N GLY A 21 -17.98 -11.01 18.28
CA GLY A 21 -19.43 -11.06 18.44
C GLY A 21 -19.91 -12.36 19.08
N SER A 22 -19.61 -12.58 20.37
CA SER A 22 -20.31 -13.59 21.21
C SER A 22 -20.15 -13.41 22.73
N MET A 23 -19.45 -12.38 23.23
CA MET A 23 -19.27 -12.15 24.68
C MET A 23 -19.86 -10.82 25.22
N ILE A 24 -20.78 -10.18 24.49
CA ILE A 24 -21.42 -8.93 24.94
C ILE A 24 -22.68 -9.19 25.80
N SER A 25 -22.56 -10.01 26.84
CA SER A 25 -23.63 -10.12 27.85
C SER A 25 -23.17 -10.12 29.31
N GLN A 26 -21.86 -10.06 29.60
CA GLN A 26 -21.38 -10.11 31.00
C GLN A 26 -20.38 -9.02 31.44
N LEU A 27 -20.02 -8.08 30.58
CA LEU A 27 -19.21 -6.91 30.96
C LEU A 27 -20.08 -5.66 31.14
N LYS A 28 -20.60 -5.46 32.36
CA LYS A 28 -21.16 -4.15 32.79
C LYS A 28 -20.01 -3.18 33.08
N ILE A 29 -19.47 -2.55 32.05
CA ILE A 29 -18.65 -1.33 32.21
C ILE A 29 -19.58 -0.13 31.93
N PRO A 30 -19.80 0.78 32.91
CA PRO A 30 -20.69 1.92 32.70
C PRO A 30 -20.01 2.95 31.79
N LEU A 31 -20.57 3.16 30.60
CA LEU A 31 -20.29 4.34 29.77
C LEU A 31 -20.79 5.60 30.52
N ARG A 32 -19.87 6.36 31.14
CA ARG A 32 -20.09 7.79 31.50
C ARG A 32 -19.47 8.60 30.36
N GLY A 33 -20.18 9.47 29.65
CA GLY A 33 -21.01 10.58 30.14
C GLY A 33 -20.26 11.87 29.79
N ARG A 34 -20.83 12.74 28.95
CA ARG A 34 -20.24 14.00 28.47
C ARG A 34 -19.45 14.72 29.57
N LEU A 35 -18.19 15.05 29.30
CA LEU A 35 -17.37 15.91 30.16
C LEU A 35 -18.01 17.31 30.20
N SER A 36 -18.72 17.59 31.29
CA SER A 36 -19.08 18.94 31.72
C SER A 36 -17.80 19.64 32.18
N THR A 37 -17.49 20.78 31.57
CA THR A 37 -16.39 21.65 31.97
C THR A 37 -16.73 22.36 33.28
N THR A 38 -16.22 21.87 34.40
CA THR A 38 -16.10 22.66 35.63
C THR A 38 -14.67 22.58 36.16
N ASN A 39 -14.11 23.74 36.46
CA ASN A 39 -12.76 23.94 37.01
C ASN A 39 -12.55 23.10 38.28
N GLY A 40 -11.78 22.02 38.15
CA GLY A 40 -11.32 21.19 39.26
C GLY A 40 -10.39 20.11 38.74
N LYS A 41 -9.15 20.09 39.25
CA LYS A 41 -8.08 19.14 38.86
C LYS A 41 -8.62 17.71 38.75
N THR A 42 -8.78 17.19 37.54
CA THR A 42 -9.11 15.79 37.30
C THR A 42 -7.87 14.95 37.58
N ALA A 43 -7.89 14.18 38.67
CA ALA A 43 -6.85 13.20 38.93
C ALA A 43 -6.93 12.12 37.84
N HIS A 44 -5.84 11.92 37.09
CA HIS A 44 -5.72 10.80 36.16
C HIS A 44 -5.90 9.49 36.93
N PRO A 45 -6.66 8.51 36.39
CA PRO A 45 -6.81 7.21 37.04
C PRO A 45 -5.44 6.57 37.22
N LYS A 46 -5.15 6.08 38.44
CA LYS A 46 -3.92 5.33 38.72
C LYS A 46 -3.95 4.03 37.91
N VAL A 47 -3.06 3.90 36.94
CA VAL A 47 -2.83 2.66 36.19
C VAL A 47 -2.00 1.72 37.07
N ASP A 48 -2.47 0.50 37.27
CA ASP A 48 -1.69 -0.55 37.93
C ASP A 48 -0.58 -1.03 36.98
N VAL A 49 0.66 -0.70 37.30
CA VAL A 49 1.84 -0.98 36.47
C VAL A 49 2.13 -2.49 36.39
N SER A 50 1.58 -3.31 37.28
CA SER A 50 1.74 -4.77 37.24
C SER A 50 1.11 -5.41 36.00
N ILE A 51 0.19 -4.72 35.31
CA ILE A 51 -0.38 -5.18 34.04
C ILE A 51 0.70 -5.36 32.95
N ALA A 52 1.80 -4.60 33.03
CA ALA A 52 2.88 -4.65 32.06
C ALA A 52 3.69 -5.97 32.09
N LEU A 53 3.45 -6.83 33.09
CA LEU A 53 4.11 -8.11 33.27
C LEU A 53 3.21 -9.32 32.98
N LYS A 54 1.96 -9.08 32.57
CA LYS A 54 1.00 -10.13 32.22
C LYS A 54 0.83 -10.17 30.70
N ALA A 55 0.64 -11.37 30.16
CA ALA A 55 0.34 -11.54 28.74
C ALA A 55 -0.94 -10.76 28.37
N ASN A 56 -0.96 -10.18 27.18
CA ASN A 56 -2.04 -9.32 26.70
C ASN A 56 -3.38 -10.05 26.66
N ASP A 57 -3.38 -11.33 26.29
CA ASP A 57 -4.57 -12.18 26.29
C ASP A 57 -4.21 -13.66 26.51
N ALA A 58 -3.86 -14.01 27.75
CA ALA A 58 -3.55 -15.38 28.13
C ALA A 58 -4.72 -16.37 27.92
N ALA A 59 -5.97 -15.87 27.95
CA ALA A 59 -7.15 -16.71 27.85
C ALA A 59 -7.38 -17.24 26.43
N ALA A 60 -7.01 -16.47 25.41
CA ALA A 60 -7.12 -16.88 24.00
C ALA A 60 -6.06 -17.91 23.57
N VAL A 61 -4.95 -18.05 24.31
CA VAL A 61 -3.78 -18.87 23.92
C VAL A 61 -4.14 -20.34 23.62
N PRO A 62 -4.89 -21.08 24.45
CA PRO A 62 -5.19 -22.50 24.18
C PRO A 62 -6.00 -22.69 22.88
N ASP A 63 -6.98 -21.83 22.62
CA ASP A 63 -7.81 -21.90 21.43
C ASP A 63 -7.01 -21.53 20.17
N LEU A 64 -6.14 -20.52 20.25
CA LEU A 64 -5.26 -20.14 19.14
C LEU A 64 -4.28 -21.25 18.77
N ILE A 65 -3.71 -21.96 19.76
CA ILE A 65 -2.83 -23.11 19.50
C ILE A 65 -3.60 -24.24 18.80
N LYS A 66 -4.84 -24.50 19.22
CA LYS A 66 -5.70 -25.49 18.58
C LYS A 66 -6.04 -25.12 17.14
N ASP A 67 -6.39 -23.87 16.88
CA ASP A 67 -6.67 -23.35 15.54
C ASP A 67 -5.44 -23.48 14.62
N ILE A 68 -4.25 -23.10 15.11
CA ILE A 68 -2.98 -23.22 14.37
C ILE A 68 -2.69 -24.68 14.04
N THR A 69 -2.90 -25.59 15.00
CA THR A 69 -2.67 -27.03 14.80
C THR A 69 -3.58 -27.57 13.70
N SER A 70 -4.88 -27.24 13.76
CA SER A 70 -5.86 -27.66 12.76
C SER A 70 -5.60 -27.07 11.37
N LEU A 71 -5.18 -25.81 11.28
CA LEU A 71 -4.79 -25.20 10.00
C LEU A 71 -3.51 -25.82 9.44
N GLY A 72 -2.56 -26.18 10.32
CA GLY A 72 -1.30 -26.82 9.93
C GLY A 72 -1.46 -28.22 9.34
N GLU A 73 -2.50 -28.97 9.74
CA GLU A 73 -2.82 -30.29 9.16
C GLU A 73 -3.17 -30.23 7.66
N HIS A 74 -3.59 -29.06 7.19
CA HIS A 74 -3.97 -28.82 5.79
C HIS A 74 -3.00 -27.87 5.07
N TYR A 75 -1.83 -27.60 5.65
CA TYR A 75 -0.85 -26.70 5.05
C TYR A 75 -0.29 -27.26 3.74
N SER A 76 -0.21 -26.40 2.73
CA SER A 76 0.51 -26.63 1.48
C SER A 76 1.42 -25.43 1.21
N ASP A 77 2.49 -25.62 0.44
CA ASP A 77 3.41 -24.54 0.05
C ASP A 77 2.84 -23.62 -1.05
N ASP A 78 1.60 -23.87 -1.48
CA ASP A 78 0.92 -23.01 -2.44
C ASP A 78 0.48 -21.69 -1.75
N TYR A 79 0.47 -20.59 -2.51
CA TYR A 79 -0.04 -19.31 -2.02
C TYR A 79 -1.57 -19.36 -1.93
N ASP A 80 -2.07 -19.90 -0.81
CA ASP A 80 -3.49 -20.15 -0.60
C ASP A 80 -4.03 -19.48 0.68
N GLN A 81 -5.35 -19.53 0.82
CA GLN A 81 -6.06 -18.96 1.97
C GLN A 81 -5.68 -19.65 3.29
N THR A 82 -5.26 -20.92 3.26
CA THR A 82 -4.84 -21.69 4.44
C THR A 82 -3.56 -21.12 5.02
N ARG A 83 -2.56 -20.84 4.18
CA ARG A 83 -1.29 -20.20 4.55
C ARG A 83 -1.53 -18.81 5.16
N ILE A 84 -2.42 -18.00 4.56
CA ILE A 84 -2.77 -16.67 5.10
C ILE A 84 -3.45 -16.79 6.47
N ASN A 85 -4.41 -17.69 6.62
CA ASN A 85 -5.11 -17.92 7.89
C ASN A 85 -4.16 -18.40 9.00
N LEU A 86 -3.24 -19.32 8.67
CA LEU A 86 -2.23 -19.82 9.60
C LEU A 86 -1.31 -18.69 10.06
N ALA A 87 -0.82 -17.86 9.14
CA ALA A 87 0.02 -16.70 9.46
C ALA A 87 -0.72 -15.69 10.36
N MET A 88 -2.00 -15.41 10.07
CA MET A 88 -2.83 -14.55 10.92
C MET A 88 -2.95 -15.11 12.35
N LYS A 89 -3.29 -16.39 12.49
CA LYS A 89 -3.45 -17.04 13.81
C LYS A 89 -2.14 -17.09 14.59
N ALA A 90 -1.01 -17.38 13.93
CA ALA A 90 0.32 -17.34 14.54
C ALA A 90 0.67 -15.93 15.05
N ARG A 91 0.38 -14.88 14.26
CA ARG A 91 0.59 -13.49 14.69
C ARG A 91 -0.29 -13.14 15.88
N THR A 92 -1.55 -13.54 15.90
CA THR A 92 -2.46 -13.33 17.03
C THR A 92 -1.98 -14.06 18.27
N LEU A 93 -1.53 -15.31 18.15
CA LEU A 93 -0.94 -16.06 19.27
C LEU A 93 0.25 -15.33 19.87
N TRP A 94 1.17 -14.85 19.03
CA TRP A 94 2.32 -14.08 19.51
C TRP A 94 1.89 -12.80 20.24
N LYS A 95 0.96 -12.01 19.67
CA LYS A 95 0.41 -10.81 20.31
C LYS A 95 -0.29 -11.10 21.64
N SER A 96 -1.02 -12.21 21.74
CA SER A 96 -1.69 -12.66 22.95
C SER A 96 -0.69 -13.06 24.06
N LEU A 97 0.45 -13.63 23.67
CA LEU A 97 1.53 -14.04 24.58
C LEU A 97 2.42 -12.88 25.05
N GLU A 98 2.64 -11.87 24.20
CA GLU A 98 3.40 -10.66 24.57
C GLU A 98 2.77 -9.98 25.79
N THR A 99 3.61 -9.44 26.67
CA THR A 99 3.18 -8.50 27.70
C THR A 99 3.12 -7.06 27.14
N PRO A 100 2.35 -6.14 27.74
CA PRO A 100 2.35 -4.74 27.32
C PRO A 100 3.75 -4.10 27.36
N ARG A 101 4.63 -4.55 28.27
CA ARG A 101 6.03 -4.11 28.33
C ARG A 101 6.83 -4.57 27.12
N GLU A 102 6.67 -5.83 26.72
CA GLU A 102 7.38 -6.38 25.54
C GLU A 102 6.86 -5.75 24.26
N THR A 103 5.54 -5.57 24.13
CA THR A 103 4.92 -4.83 23.02
C THR A 103 5.50 -3.41 22.94
N MET A 104 5.64 -2.71 24.07
CA MET A 104 6.27 -1.38 24.12
C MET A 104 7.74 -1.42 23.71
N ILE A 105 8.55 -2.36 24.22
CA ILE A 105 9.96 -2.50 23.85
C ILE A 105 10.09 -2.80 22.35
N ARG A 106 9.22 -3.67 21.80
CA ARG A 106 9.24 -3.98 20.38
C ARG A 106 8.96 -2.74 19.53
N HIS A 107 7.88 -2.02 19.81
CA HIS A 107 7.50 -0.85 19.00
C HIS A 107 8.40 0.37 19.20
N LEU A 108 8.93 0.59 20.41
CA LEU A 108 9.71 1.79 20.70
C LEU A 108 11.21 1.59 20.53
N TRP A 109 11.73 0.37 20.74
CA TRP A 109 13.16 0.10 20.70
C TRP A 109 13.52 -0.81 19.54
N ALA A 110 12.86 -1.95 19.38
CA ALA A 110 13.28 -2.95 18.40
C ALA A 110 12.94 -2.53 16.95
N GLU A 111 11.69 -2.22 16.64
CA GLU A 111 11.23 -1.90 15.29
C GLU A 111 11.93 -0.65 14.71
N PRO A 112 12.06 0.49 15.42
CA PRO A 112 12.81 1.63 14.92
C PRO A 112 14.30 1.30 14.71
N SER A 113 14.90 0.50 15.60
CA SER A 113 16.30 0.08 15.47
C SER A 113 16.51 -0.86 14.28
N VAL A 114 15.55 -1.75 14.01
CA VAL A 114 15.56 -2.63 12.84
C VAL A 114 15.44 -1.81 11.56
N MET A 115 14.51 -0.85 11.49
CA MET A 115 14.39 0.03 10.32
C MET A 115 15.66 0.84 10.09
N CYS A 116 16.23 1.40 11.16
CA CYS A 116 17.53 2.08 11.11
C CYS A 116 18.67 1.17 10.61
N ALA A 117 18.75 -0.06 11.11
CA ALA A 117 19.76 -1.03 10.69
C ALA A 117 19.57 -1.48 9.24
N LEU A 118 18.32 -1.66 8.79
CA LEU A 118 17.97 -1.98 7.40
C LEU A 118 18.40 -0.86 6.45
N THR A 119 18.06 0.40 6.77
CA THR A 119 18.48 1.57 6.00
C THR A 119 20.00 1.71 5.97
N ALA A 120 20.66 1.61 7.12
CA ALA A 120 22.12 1.72 7.19
C ALA A 120 22.82 0.58 6.41
N GLY A 121 22.31 -0.65 6.50
CA GLY A 121 22.84 -1.78 5.74
C GLY A 121 22.66 -1.60 4.23
N PHE A 122 21.55 -0.98 3.82
CA PHE A 122 21.27 -0.71 2.41
C PHE A 122 22.18 0.39 1.85
N ASP A 123 22.30 1.52 2.55
CA ASP A 123 23.19 2.64 2.18
C ASP A 123 24.66 2.21 2.05
N LYS A 124 25.04 1.14 2.76
CA LYS A 124 26.40 0.58 2.76
C LYS A 124 26.58 -0.59 1.80
N GLY A 125 25.53 -1.06 1.13
CA GLY A 125 25.60 -2.21 0.23
C GLY A 125 25.81 -3.55 0.96
N LEU A 126 25.52 -3.61 2.27
CA LEU A 126 25.67 -4.82 3.09
C LEU A 126 24.77 -5.96 2.58
N TRP A 127 23.52 -5.65 2.22
CA TRP A 127 22.58 -6.66 1.73
C TRP A 127 23.01 -7.25 0.38
N THR A 128 23.54 -6.40 -0.52
CA THR A 128 24.10 -6.83 -1.80
C THR A 128 25.31 -7.74 -1.59
N TYR A 129 26.25 -7.32 -0.73
CA TYR A 129 27.41 -8.14 -0.39
C TYR A 129 27.01 -9.51 0.18
N LEU A 130 26.05 -9.56 1.11
CA LEU A 130 25.60 -10.82 1.70
C LEU A 130 24.84 -11.71 0.71
N ALA A 131 24.14 -11.13 -0.26
CA ALA A 131 23.43 -11.90 -1.30
C ALA A 131 24.38 -12.49 -2.34
N ASP A 132 25.45 -11.76 -2.70
CA ASP A 132 26.41 -12.15 -3.73
C ASP A 132 27.48 -13.14 -3.24
N ASN A 133 27.57 -13.37 -1.93
CA ASN A 133 28.55 -14.24 -1.32
C ASN A 133 27.85 -15.38 -0.56
N GLU A 134 28.30 -16.62 -0.75
CA GLU A 134 27.80 -17.78 -0.01
C GLU A 134 28.73 -18.12 1.16
N GLY A 135 28.17 -18.29 2.37
CA GLY A 135 28.89 -18.84 3.52
C GLY A 135 28.54 -18.18 4.86
N PRO A 136 29.05 -18.71 5.98
CA PRO A 136 28.97 -18.03 7.25
C PRO A 136 29.92 -16.82 7.25
N PHE A 137 29.36 -15.60 7.34
CA PHE A 137 30.13 -14.37 7.51
C PHE A 137 30.33 -14.06 8.98
N THR A 138 31.50 -13.54 9.34
CA THR A 138 31.62 -12.79 10.61
C THR A 138 31.20 -11.34 10.39
N ALA A 139 30.72 -10.68 11.44
CA ALA A 139 30.39 -9.25 11.38
C ALA A 139 31.61 -8.41 10.93
N ALA A 140 32.83 -8.83 11.30
CA ALA A 140 34.08 -8.19 10.92
C ALA A 140 34.38 -8.30 9.40
N ASP A 141 34.11 -9.46 8.80
CA ASP A 141 34.31 -9.67 7.36
C ASP A 141 33.33 -8.82 6.54
N ALA A 142 32.07 -8.79 6.96
CA ALA A 142 31.04 -7.98 6.33
C ALA A 142 31.32 -6.48 6.49
N ALA A 143 31.66 -6.01 7.70
CA ALA A 143 31.98 -4.60 7.97
C ALA A 143 33.20 -4.12 7.16
N LYS A 144 34.23 -4.95 7.02
CA LYS A 144 35.39 -4.67 6.18
C LYS A 144 35.04 -4.59 4.69
N ALA A 145 34.16 -5.47 4.22
CA ALA A 145 33.75 -5.51 2.82
C ALA A 145 32.92 -4.28 2.40
N VAL A 146 32.17 -3.68 3.32
CA VAL A 146 31.34 -2.49 3.06
C VAL A 146 31.92 -1.18 3.59
N GLU A 147 33.19 -1.19 4.02
CA GLU A 147 33.90 -0.02 4.56
C GLU A 147 33.14 0.69 5.70
N VAL A 148 32.59 -0.09 6.62
CA VAL A 148 31.89 0.39 7.81
C VAL A 148 32.76 0.14 9.04
N ASP A 149 33.00 1.17 9.86
CA ASP A 149 33.59 1.01 11.19
C ASP A 149 32.67 0.16 12.06
N GLU A 150 33.23 -0.85 12.74
CA GLU A 150 32.50 -1.80 13.61
C GLU A 150 31.66 -1.10 14.69
N ALA A 151 31.95 0.17 15.00
CA ALA A 151 31.31 0.94 16.07
C ALA A 151 30.27 2.00 15.63
N LEU A 152 29.94 2.16 14.36
CA LEU A 152 29.12 3.31 13.92
C LEU A 152 27.59 3.06 14.04
N LEU A 153 27.01 3.50 15.16
CA LEU A 153 25.56 3.64 15.36
C LEU A 153 25.18 5.12 15.53
N PHE A 154 24.63 5.70 14.45
CA PHE A 154 23.47 6.64 14.37
C PHE A 154 23.41 7.95 15.20
N HIS A 155 24.08 8.06 16.35
CA HIS A 155 23.95 9.20 17.26
C HIS A 155 24.64 10.48 16.77
N GLU A 156 25.70 10.37 15.97
CA GLU A 156 26.41 11.52 15.42
C GLU A 156 25.70 12.15 14.21
N TYR A 157 25.02 11.32 13.40
CA TYR A 157 24.33 11.76 12.18
C TYR A 157 23.12 12.67 12.47
N ALA A 158 22.30 12.28 13.45
CA ALA A 158 21.11 13.04 13.82
C ALA A 158 21.41 14.33 14.61
N TYR A 159 22.48 14.34 15.41
CA TYR A 159 22.85 15.49 16.25
C TYR A 159 23.49 16.64 15.45
N LEU A 160 24.27 16.33 14.40
CA LEU A 160 24.98 17.34 13.60
C LEU A 160 24.08 18.05 12.57
N LYS A 161 22.97 17.44 12.13
CA LYS A 161 22.21 17.92 10.98
C LYS A 161 20.99 18.79 11.28
N LYS A 162 20.58 18.97 12.55
CA LYS A 162 19.42 19.80 12.95
C LYS A 162 18.25 19.69 11.95
N TRP A 163 17.79 18.47 11.72
CA TRP A 163 16.97 18.13 10.55
C TRP A 163 15.73 19.02 10.44
N LYS A 164 15.70 19.79 9.36
CA LYS A 164 14.54 20.43 8.77
C LYS A 164 14.43 19.86 7.37
N ASP A 165 13.22 19.50 6.97
CA ASP A 165 12.92 19.12 5.59
C ASP A 165 13.34 20.27 4.65
N PRO A 166 14.37 20.08 3.79
CA PRO A 166 14.99 21.17 3.07
C PRO A 166 14.51 21.32 1.62
N THR A 167 13.58 20.50 1.13
CA THR A 167 13.43 20.36 -0.33
C THR A 167 12.28 21.11 -1.00
N ASP A 168 11.19 21.50 -0.33
CA ASP A 168 9.97 22.06 -1.00
C ASP A 168 9.42 21.20 -2.19
N LEU A 169 10.00 20.01 -2.41
CA LEU A 169 9.69 19.05 -3.48
C LEU A 169 8.71 18.01 -2.95
N ASN A 170 7.83 17.50 -3.83
CA ASN A 170 7.05 16.32 -3.53
C ASN A 170 7.92 15.04 -3.56
N PHE A 171 7.39 13.94 -3.02
CA PHE A 171 8.12 12.67 -2.90
C PHE A 171 8.77 12.21 -4.22
N PHE A 172 8.02 12.25 -5.33
CA PHE A 172 8.51 11.80 -6.64
C PHE A 172 9.57 12.74 -7.21
N GLU A 173 9.40 14.05 -7.06
CA GLU A 173 10.43 15.05 -7.41
C GLU A 173 11.71 14.82 -6.60
N HIS A 174 11.59 14.46 -5.32
CA HIS A 174 12.73 14.12 -4.48
C HIS A 174 13.43 12.84 -4.96
N LEU A 175 12.69 11.75 -5.21
CA LEU A 175 13.25 10.50 -5.74
C LEU A 175 13.97 10.72 -7.08
N HIS A 176 13.42 11.59 -7.92
CA HIS A 176 13.97 11.95 -9.21
C HIS A 176 15.29 12.74 -9.07
N ASN A 177 15.27 13.80 -8.27
CA ASN A 177 16.41 14.71 -8.12
C ASN A 177 17.59 14.11 -7.34
N ASN A 178 17.39 12.97 -6.68
CA ASN A 178 18.39 12.32 -5.83
C ASN A 178 18.61 10.85 -6.22
N PRO A 179 19.36 10.55 -7.30
CA PRO A 179 19.77 9.18 -7.60
C PRO A 179 20.57 8.56 -6.43
N PRO A 180 20.41 7.25 -6.12
CA PRO A 180 19.72 6.22 -6.92
C PRO A 180 18.24 5.97 -6.55
N TYR A 181 17.61 6.82 -5.73
CA TYR A 181 16.34 6.49 -5.07
C TYR A 181 15.19 6.16 -6.02
N GLY A 182 15.07 6.85 -7.17
CA GLY A 182 14.06 6.50 -8.18
C GLY A 182 14.17 5.07 -8.72
N GLN A 183 15.39 4.55 -8.94
CA GLN A 183 15.58 3.17 -9.41
C GLN A 183 15.20 2.16 -8.32
N GLN A 184 15.54 2.46 -7.07
CA GLN A 184 15.25 1.58 -5.94
C GLN A 184 13.76 1.51 -5.64
N PHE A 185 13.07 2.66 -5.71
CA PHE A 185 11.61 2.71 -5.64
C PHE A 185 10.97 1.85 -6.73
N HIS A 186 11.46 1.96 -7.97
CA HIS A 186 11.00 1.12 -9.06
C HIS A 186 11.19 -0.39 -8.79
N HIS A 187 12.37 -0.83 -8.36
CA HIS A 187 12.60 -2.24 -7.99
C HIS A 187 11.67 -2.70 -6.85
N HIS A 188 11.42 -1.83 -5.87
CA HIS A 188 10.49 -2.11 -4.79
C HIS A 188 9.08 -2.34 -5.32
N MET A 189 8.57 -1.46 -6.19
CA MET A 189 7.25 -1.61 -6.81
C MET A 189 7.14 -2.87 -7.68
N GLY A 190 8.19 -3.18 -8.44
CA GLY A 190 8.27 -4.42 -9.23
C GLY A 190 8.23 -5.68 -8.35
N GLY A 191 8.88 -5.68 -7.20
CA GLY A 191 8.83 -6.77 -6.21
C GLY A 191 7.50 -6.85 -5.46
N TYR A 192 6.93 -5.70 -5.06
CA TYR A 192 5.65 -5.58 -4.36
C TYR A 192 4.49 -6.22 -5.15
N ARG A 193 4.53 -6.13 -6.48
CA ARG A 193 3.56 -6.74 -7.40
C ARG A 193 3.64 -8.28 -7.45
N GLN A 194 4.79 -8.89 -7.18
CA GLN A 194 4.98 -10.33 -7.40
C GLN A 194 4.13 -11.17 -6.45
N GLY A 195 3.51 -12.22 -6.98
CA GLY A 195 2.70 -13.17 -6.20
C GLY A 195 1.27 -12.72 -5.90
N ARG A 196 0.86 -11.52 -6.34
CA ARG A 196 -0.55 -11.10 -6.29
C ARG A 196 -1.32 -11.62 -7.51
N PRO A 197 -2.60 -12.00 -7.36
CA PRO A 197 -3.48 -12.28 -8.49
C PRO A 197 -3.53 -11.06 -9.43
N SER A 198 -3.34 -11.29 -10.72
CA SER A 198 -3.44 -10.26 -11.74
C SER A 198 -4.91 -9.99 -12.03
N TRP A 199 -5.29 -8.72 -12.26
CA TRP A 199 -6.66 -8.37 -12.65
C TRP A 199 -7.11 -9.07 -13.94
N MET A 200 -6.14 -9.51 -14.75
CA MET A 200 -6.33 -10.24 -16.00
C MET A 200 -6.48 -11.76 -15.83
N ASP A 201 -6.31 -12.29 -14.61
CA ASP A 201 -6.45 -13.72 -14.35
C ASP A 201 -7.89 -14.18 -14.54
N ALA A 202 -8.05 -15.44 -14.97
CA ALA A 202 -9.35 -16.06 -15.14
C ALA A 202 -10.14 -16.02 -13.83
N GLY A 203 -11.32 -15.41 -13.86
CA GLY A 203 -12.19 -15.25 -12.69
C GLY A 203 -12.03 -13.93 -11.93
N PHE A 204 -11.07 -13.07 -12.30
CA PHE A 204 -10.96 -11.72 -11.76
C PHE A 204 -11.78 -10.73 -12.60
N PHE A 205 -11.27 -10.27 -13.74
CA PHE A 205 -11.98 -9.40 -14.67
C PHE A 205 -12.08 -10.06 -16.06
N PRO A 206 -13.28 -10.13 -16.67
CA PRO A 206 -13.47 -10.81 -17.95
C PRO A 206 -12.98 -9.97 -19.13
N VAL A 207 -11.65 -9.92 -19.32
CA VAL A 207 -10.94 -9.12 -20.35
C VAL A 207 -11.49 -9.39 -21.75
N GLN A 208 -11.68 -10.66 -22.10
CA GLN A 208 -12.14 -11.05 -23.44
C GLN A 208 -13.52 -10.47 -23.75
N GLU A 209 -14.45 -10.52 -22.80
CA GLU A 209 -15.83 -10.09 -22.98
C GLU A 209 -16.02 -8.58 -22.81
N LYS A 210 -15.27 -7.96 -21.89
CA LYS A 210 -15.46 -6.56 -21.49
C LYS A 210 -14.55 -5.56 -22.19
N LEU A 211 -13.36 -5.99 -22.63
CA LEU A 211 -12.40 -5.12 -23.32
C LEU A 211 -12.26 -5.48 -24.79
N ILE A 212 -11.85 -6.72 -25.09
CA ILE A 212 -11.50 -7.15 -26.45
C ILE A 212 -12.75 -7.26 -27.32
N LYS A 213 -13.80 -7.93 -26.83
CA LYS A 213 -15.05 -8.05 -27.58
C LYS A 213 -15.75 -6.70 -27.67
N GLY A 214 -16.14 -6.33 -28.88
CA GLY A 214 -16.74 -5.02 -29.17
C GLY A 214 -15.73 -3.89 -29.22
N PHE A 215 -14.42 -4.19 -29.28
CA PHE A 215 -13.44 -3.24 -29.75
C PHE A 215 -13.79 -2.79 -31.18
N GLU A 216 -13.64 -1.49 -31.43
CA GLU A 216 -14.00 -0.87 -32.70
C GLU A 216 -12.70 -0.61 -33.45
N GLU A 217 -12.36 -1.50 -34.37
CA GLU A 217 -11.10 -1.42 -35.10
C GLU A 217 -11.07 -0.19 -36.02
N ALA A 218 -10.11 0.69 -35.76
CA ALA A 218 -9.69 1.77 -36.65
C ALA A 218 -8.16 1.86 -36.64
N GLU A 219 -7.57 2.51 -37.65
CA GLU A 219 -6.12 2.56 -37.86
C GLU A 219 -5.34 3.03 -36.63
N ASP A 220 -5.89 4.01 -35.89
CA ASP A 220 -5.27 4.58 -34.69
C ASP A 220 -5.99 4.22 -33.38
N ALA A 221 -6.91 3.25 -33.39
CA ALA A 221 -7.71 2.92 -32.20
C ALA A 221 -6.84 2.29 -31.10
N ALA A 222 -6.88 2.89 -29.90
CA ALA A 222 -6.20 2.37 -28.71
C ALA A 222 -7.12 1.42 -27.93
N LEU A 223 -6.65 0.20 -27.68
CA LEU A 223 -7.35 -0.76 -26.85
C LEU A 223 -7.17 -0.42 -25.37
N LEU A 224 -5.93 -0.14 -24.96
CA LEU A 224 -5.59 0.07 -23.56
C LEU A 224 -4.52 1.14 -23.45
N VAL A 225 -4.82 2.20 -22.70
CA VAL A 225 -3.90 3.28 -22.33
C VAL A 225 -3.58 3.14 -20.84
N ASP A 226 -2.34 2.82 -20.51
CA ASP A 226 -1.86 2.68 -19.13
C ASP A 226 -1.28 4.01 -18.65
N VAL A 227 -2.07 4.75 -17.86
CA VAL A 227 -1.79 6.12 -17.41
C VAL A 227 -1.05 6.07 -16.07
N GLY A 228 0.21 6.50 -16.06
CA GLY A 228 1.10 6.33 -14.91
C GLY A 228 1.60 4.89 -14.78
N GLY A 229 1.78 4.20 -15.92
CA GLY A 229 2.11 2.77 -15.96
C GLY A 229 3.55 2.42 -15.60
N SER A 230 4.37 3.41 -15.20
CA SER A 230 5.77 3.24 -14.84
C SER A 230 6.56 2.55 -15.96
N PHE A 231 7.16 1.39 -15.69
CA PHE A 231 7.94 0.63 -16.67
C PHE A 231 7.08 -0.34 -17.50
N GLY A 232 5.75 -0.24 -17.43
CA GLY A 232 4.83 -0.98 -18.30
C GLY A 232 4.64 -2.46 -17.95
N HIS A 233 4.81 -2.83 -16.67
CA HIS A 233 4.65 -4.22 -16.23
C HIS A 233 3.27 -4.80 -16.52
N ASP A 234 2.22 -3.99 -16.37
CA ASP A 234 0.84 -4.44 -16.60
C ASP A 234 0.54 -4.61 -18.08
N LEU A 235 1.04 -3.72 -18.94
CA LEU A 235 0.93 -3.90 -20.39
C LEU A 235 1.78 -5.07 -20.91
N ALA A 236 2.96 -5.32 -20.34
CA ALA A 236 3.77 -6.48 -20.68
C ALA A 236 3.05 -7.79 -20.33
N GLU A 237 2.43 -7.87 -19.15
CA GLU A 237 1.62 -9.02 -18.76
C GLU A 237 0.35 -9.14 -19.63
N PHE A 238 -0.33 -8.03 -19.92
CA PHE A 238 -1.49 -8.01 -20.82
C PHE A 238 -1.13 -8.58 -22.19
N ARG A 239 -0.01 -8.13 -22.77
CA ARG A 239 0.48 -8.60 -24.05
C ARG A 239 0.83 -10.08 -24.04
N ALA A 240 1.42 -10.58 -22.94
CA ALA A 240 1.73 -11.99 -22.78
C ALA A 240 0.48 -12.88 -22.65
N LYS A 241 -0.57 -12.39 -21.98
CA LYS A 241 -1.83 -13.13 -21.78
C LYS A 241 -2.78 -13.06 -22.98
N PHE A 242 -2.77 -11.94 -23.70
CA PHE A 242 -3.64 -11.67 -24.84
C PHE A 242 -2.81 -11.25 -26.07
N PRO A 243 -1.97 -12.14 -26.63
CA PRO A 243 -1.09 -11.81 -27.75
C PRO A 243 -1.83 -11.47 -29.06
N ASP A 244 -3.11 -11.84 -29.16
CA ASP A 244 -3.97 -11.55 -30.31
C ASP A 244 -4.94 -10.38 -30.03
N ALA A 245 -4.77 -9.65 -28.92
CA ALA A 245 -5.59 -8.49 -28.63
C ALA A 245 -5.43 -7.42 -29.73
N PRO A 246 -6.53 -6.87 -30.27
CA PRO A 246 -6.49 -5.88 -31.35
C PRO A 246 -6.13 -4.49 -30.81
N GLY A 247 -5.80 -3.56 -31.70
CA GLY A 247 -5.59 -2.16 -31.35
C GLY A 247 -4.26 -1.88 -30.62
N ARG A 248 -4.05 -0.60 -30.33
CA ARG A 248 -2.79 -0.10 -29.74
C ARG A 248 -2.78 -0.30 -28.23
N LEU A 249 -1.61 -0.62 -27.69
CA LEU A 249 -1.30 -0.60 -26.26
C LEU A 249 -0.36 0.58 -26.02
N VAL A 250 -0.79 1.56 -25.21
CA VAL A 250 -0.04 2.80 -24.99
C VAL A 250 0.33 2.91 -23.52
N LEU A 251 1.63 2.89 -23.23
CA LEU A 251 2.21 3.19 -21.93
C LEU A 251 2.44 4.69 -21.81
N GLN A 252 1.86 5.31 -20.78
CA GLN A 252 2.06 6.72 -20.46
C GLN A 252 2.71 6.89 -19.10
N ASP A 253 3.79 7.66 -19.05
CA ASP A 253 4.42 8.13 -17.82
C ASP A 253 5.23 9.41 -18.10
N LEU A 254 5.81 10.02 -17.07
CA LEU A 254 6.65 11.20 -17.23
C LEU A 254 7.83 10.91 -18.17
N PRO A 255 8.32 11.92 -18.93
CA PRO A 255 9.42 11.74 -19.89
C PRO A 255 10.63 11.01 -19.29
N VAL A 256 10.99 11.35 -18.05
CA VAL A 256 12.15 10.78 -17.37
C VAL A 256 12.00 9.32 -16.96
N VAL A 257 10.76 8.82 -16.86
CA VAL A 257 10.47 7.40 -16.63
C VAL A 257 10.56 6.67 -17.96
N ILE A 258 9.86 7.17 -18.98
CA ILE A 258 9.85 6.60 -20.33
C ILE A 258 11.27 6.45 -20.90
N GLU A 259 12.14 7.44 -20.71
CA GLU A 259 13.54 7.42 -21.17
C GLU A 259 14.38 6.29 -20.55
N LYS A 260 13.98 5.75 -19.39
CA LYS A 260 14.69 4.68 -18.67
C LYS A 260 14.20 3.28 -19.03
N ILE A 261 13.16 3.16 -19.86
CA ILE A 261 12.60 1.87 -20.25
C ILE A 261 13.41 1.32 -21.43
N HIS A 262 14.28 0.37 -21.13
CA HIS A 262 15.11 -0.31 -22.13
C HIS A 262 14.52 -1.66 -22.56
N GLU A 263 13.73 -2.32 -21.70
CA GLU A 263 13.21 -3.67 -21.89
C GLU A 263 11.68 -3.67 -21.77
N LEU A 264 11.00 -3.48 -22.90
CA LEU A 264 9.55 -3.63 -23.04
C LEU A 264 9.25 -4.05 -24.49
N ASP A 265 8.15 -4.76 -24.75
CA ASP A 265 7.74 -5.12 -26.11
C ASP A 265 7.65 -3.86 -27.00
N ASP A 266 8.21 -3.91 -28.21
CA ASP A 266 8.21 -2.79 -29.16
C ASP A 266 6.80 -2.49 -29.72
N ASN A 267 5.86 -3.43 -29.58
CA ASN A 267 4.45 -3.23 -29.91
C ASN A 267 3.68 -2.47 -28.81
N ILE A 268 4.31 -2.21 -27.66
CA ILE A 268 3.77 -1.32 -26.63
C ILE A 268 4.34 0.08 -26.88
N GLU A 269 3.48 0.98 -27.31
CA GLU A 269 3.84 2.37 -27.57
C GLU A 269 4.18 3.06 -26.26
N ARG A 270 5.25 3.85 -26.25
CA ARG A 270 5.72 4.58 -25.06
C ARG A 270 5.53 6.06 -25.31
N GLU A 271 4.66 6.68 -24.54
CA GLU A 271 4.30 8.09 -24.69
C GLU A 271 4.64 8.86 -23.41
N ALA A 272 5.49 9.87 -23.55
CA ALA A 272 5.77 10.77 -22.44
C ALA A 272 4.55 11.67 -22.19
N TYR A 273 3.95 11.56 -21.01
CA TYR A 273 2.70 12.23 -20.66
C TYR A 273 2.66 12.64 -19.19
N ASP A 274 2.12 13.83 -18.94
CA ASP A 274 1.75 14.32 -17.61
C ASP A 274 0.22 14.29 -17.51
N PHE A 275 -0.31 13.43 -16.64
CA PHE A 275 -1.75 13.28 -16.39
C PHE A 275 -2.49 14.52 -15.85
N PHE A 276 -1.78 15.60 -15.51
CA PHE A 276 -2.36 16.90 -15.19
C PHE A 276 -2.63 17.75 -16.43
N THR A 277 -2.16 17.30 -17.60
CA THR A 277 -2.40 17.91 -18.91
C THR A 277 -3.52 17.20 -19.65
N GLU A 278 -3.94 17.76 -20.79
CA GLU A 278 -4.98 17.14 -21.62
C GLU A 278 -4.53 15.75 -22.10
N GLN A 279 -5.36 14.72 -21.87
CA GLN A 279 -5.07 13.35 -22.32
C GLN A 279 -5.02 13.28 -23.86
N PRO A 280 -3.86 12.95 -24.46
CA PRO A 280 -3.67 13.00 -25.92
C PRO A 280 -4.39 11.88 -26.66
N ILE A 281 -4.52 10.69 -26.07
CA ILE A 281 -5.23 9.57 -26.69
C ILE A 281 -6.71 9.74 -26.42
N LYS A 282 -7.52 9.91 -27.47
CA LYS A 282 -8.98 10.11 -27.37
C LYS A 282 -9.73 8.84 -27.76
N GLY A 283 -10.85 8.58 -27.08
CA GLY A 283 -11.76 7.49 -27.41
C GLY A 283 -11.16 6.08 -27.24
N ALA A 284 -10.12 5.91 -26.43
CA ALA A 284 -9.57 4.58 -26.17
C ALA A 284 -10.63 3.65 -25.57
N ARG A 285 -10.55 2.35 -25.86
CA ARG A 285 -11.47 1.35 -25.30
C ARG A 285 -11.37 1.29 -23.77
N ALA A 286 -10.17 1.38 -23.23
CA ALA A 286 -9.96 1.58 -21.81
C ALA A 286 -8.76 2.48 -21.49
N TYR A 287 -8.94 3.31 -20.46
CA TYR A 287 -7.85 3.94 -19.73
C TYR A 287 -7.66 3.16 -18.43
N TYR A 288 -6.42 2.88 -18.07
CA TYR A 288 -6.05 2.08 -16.92
C TYR A 288 -5.13 2.88 -16.00
N MET A 289 -5.33 2.76 -14.70
CA MET A 289 -4.49 3.37 -13.67
C MET A 289 -4.28 2.35 -12.55
N HIS A 290 -3.04 2.12 -12.15
CA HIS A 290 -2.69 1.14 -11.12
C HIS A 290 -1.79 1.76 -10.06
N SER A 291 -2.25 1.80 -8.81
CA SER A 291 -1.52 2.44 -7.71
C SER A 291 -1.07 3.86 -8.05
N VAL A 292 -2.02 4.65 -8.56
CA VAL A 292 -1.78 6.04 -8.97
C VAL A 292 -2.58 6.98 -8.09
N LEU A 293 -3.88 6.74 -7.96
CA LEU A 293 -4.79 7.68 -7.32
C LEU A 293 -4.67 7.64 -5.80
N HIS A 294 -4.14 6.56 -5.22
CA HIS A 294 -3.85 6.50 -3.78
C HIS A 294 -2.70 7.41 -3.34
N ASP A 295 -1.86 7.89 -4.26
CA ASP A 295 -0.76 8.81 -3.97
C ASP A 295 -1.22 10.26 -3.79
N TRP A 296 -2.45 10.56 -4.20
CA TRP A 296 -2.96 11.94 -4.28
C TRP A 296 -4.19 12.17 -3.41
N ASN A 297 -4.28 13.37 -2.84
CA ASN A 297 -5.49 13.82 -2.18
C ASN A 297 -6.67 13.94 -3.17
N ASP A 298 -7.90 13.93 -2.66
CA ASP A 298 -9.11 13.92 -3.48
C ASP A 298 -9.20 15.10 -4.46
N GLU A 299 -8.76 16.31 -4.07
CA GLU A 299 -8.77 17.49 -4.96
C GLU A 299 -7.86 17.30 -6.18
N THR A 300 -6.74 16.61 -5.99
CA THR A 300 -5.76 16.34 -7.04
C THR A 300 -6.19 15.15 -7.88
N CYS A 301 -6.72 14.09 -7.27
CA CYS A 301 -7.38 13.00 -8.00
C CYS A 301 -8.49 13.51 -8.92
N LEU A 302 -9.29 14.48 -8.49
CA LEU A 302 -10.33 15.05 -9.35
C LEU A 302 -9.76 15.70 -10.61
N LYS A 303 -8.61 16.38 -10.53
CA LYS A 303 -7.95 16.97 -11.71
C LYS A 303 -7.50 15.88 -12.69
N ILE A 304 -6.85 14.83 -12.18
CA ILE A 304 -6.39 13.68 -12.98
C ILE A 304 -7.59 12.95 -13.61
N LEU A 305 -8.63 12.68 -12.84
CA LEU A 305 -9.82 12.00 -13.33
C LEU A 305 -10.55 12.83 -14.40
N CYS A 306 -10.58 14.15 -14.28
CA CYS A 306 -11.18 15.02 -15.30
C CYS A 306 -10.46 14.93 -16.64
N THR A 307 -9.12 14.90 -16.68
CA THR A 307 -8.37 14.82 -17.95
C THR A 307 -8.64 13.52 -18.68
N VAL A 308 -8.74 12.40 -17.95
CA VAL A 308 -9.12 11.10 -18.51
C VAL A 308 -10.58 11.09 -18.97
N MET A 309 -11.49 11.61 -18.14
CA MET A 309 -12.93 11.69 -18.42
C MET A 309 -13.22 12.46 -19.71
N GLU A 310 -12.51 13.57 -19.96
CA GLU A 310 -12.64 14.37 -21.19
C GLU A 310 -12.18 13.63 -22.46
N ALA A 311 -11.35 12.60 -22.32
CA ALA A 311 -10.88 11.76 -23.43
C ALA A 311 -11.71 10.50 -23.64
N MET A 312 -12.68 10.20 -22.78
CA MET A 312 -13.54 9.02 -22.87
C MET A 312 -14.70 9.23 -23.84
N GLU A 313 -15.02 8.19 -24.63
CA GLU A 313 -16.19 8.15 -25.50
C GLU A 313 -17.40 7.55 -24.75
N PRO A 314 -18.53 8.27 -24.62
CA PRO A 314 -19.73 7.79 -23.94
C PRO A 314 -20.29 6.48 -24.50
N GLY A 315 -20.48 5.49 -23.61
CA GLY A 315 -20.99 4.17 -23.98
C GLY A 315 -19.96 3.22 -24.60
N TYR A 316 -18.71 3.68 -24.78
CA TYR A 316 -17.63 2.89 -25.36
C TYR A 316 -16.42 2.76 -24.42
N SER A 317 -15.86 3.88 -23.97
CA SER A 317 -14.66 3.91 -23.15
C SER A 317 -14.93 3.51 -21.71
N LYS A 318 -13.99 2.77 -21.12
CA LYS A 318 -13.96 2.43 -19.70
C LYS A 318 -12.77 3.09 -19.01
N LEU A 319 -12.94 3.43 -17.73
CA LEU A 319 -11.81 3.70 -16.84
C LEU A 319 -11.68 2.53 -15.87
N LEU A 320 -10.51 1.92 -15.83
CA LEU A 320 -10.17 0.80 -14.97
C LEU A 320 -9.15 1.26 -13.94
N ILE A 321 -9.55 1.28 -12.67
CA ILE A 321 -8.67 1.69 -11.56
C ILE A 321 -8.32 0.46 -10.75
N ASN A 322 -7.05 0.07 -10.73
CA ASN A 322 -6.54 -1.04 -9.93
C ASN A 322 -5.92 -0.49 -8.63
N GLU A 323 -6.66 -0.56 -7.53
CA GLU A 323 -6.32 0.08 -6.27
C GLU A 323 -6.87 -0.74 -5.08
N ASN A 324 -6.40 -0.47 -3.87
CA ASN A 324 -7.03 -1.05 -2.68
C ASN A 324 -8.43 -0.46 -2.47
N VAL A 325 -9.39 -1.34 -2.16
CA VAL A 325 -10.73 -0.96 -1.70
C VAL A 325 -10.86 -1.41 -0.26
N ILE A 326 -10.69 -0.45 0.65
CA ILE A 326 -10.62 -0.73 2.08
C ILE A 326 -12.02 -1.09 2.61
N PRO A 327 -12.18 -2.22 3.33
CA PRO A 327 -13.45 -2.52 3.98
C PRO A 327 -13.70 -1.55 5.13
N GLU A 328 -14.96 -1.21 5.37
CA GLU A 328 -15.36 -0.29 6.45
C GLU A 328 -14.91 -0.74 7.84
N THR A 329 -14.77 -2.05 8.06
CA THR A 329 -14.21 -2.64 9.28
C THR A 329 -13.35 -3.86 8.95
N GLY A 330 -12.39 -4.18 9.81
CA GLY A 330 -11.59 -5.39 9.69
C GLY A 330 -10.59 -5.39 8.51
N ALA A 331 -10.10 -4.21 8.13
CA ALA A 331 -9.05 -4.10 7.12
C ALA A 331 -7.79 -4.88 7.53
N GLN A 332 -7.14 -5.52 6.54
CA GLN A 332 -5.90 -6.25 6.77
C GLN A 332 -4.77 -5.29 7.19
N TRP A 333 -3.80 -5.80 7.94
CA TRP A 333 -2.72 -4.98 8.49
C TRP A 333 -1.83 -4.38 7.38
N GLU A 334 -1.67 -5.08 6.25
CA GLU A 334 -0.95 -4.57 5.07
C GLU A 334 -1.61 -3.30 4.53
N ALA A 335 -2.94 -3.32 4.36
CA ALA A 335 -3.69 -2.20 3.81
C ALA A 335 -3.73 -0.99 4.75
N THR A 336 -3.82 -1.22 6.06
CA THR A 336 -3.76 -0.15 7.06
C THR A 336 -2.34 0.40 7.25
N ALA A 337 -1.30 -0.43 7.12
CA ALA A 337 0.08 0.05 7.10
C ALA A 337 0.36 0.91 5.87
N LEU A 338 -0.13 0.49 4.69
CA LEU A 338 -0.02 1.27 3.45
C LEU A 338 -0.74 2.62 3.57
N ASP A 339 -1.95 2.66 4.14
CA ASP A 339 -2.66 3.93 4.40
C ASP A 339 -1.85 4.91 5.26
N ILE A 340 -1.17 4.40 6.31
CA ILE A 340 -0.28 5.22 7.12
C ILE A 340 0.95 5.68 6.33
N MET A 341 1.49 4.86 5.43
CA MET A 341 2.56 5.28 4.52
C MET A 341 2.07 6.40 3.58
N MET A 342 0.89 6.25 2.97
CA MET A 342 0.29 7.27 2.11
C MET A 342 0.07 8.59 2.86
N LEU A 343 -0.42 8.51 4.10
CA LEU A 343 -0.57 9.68 4.97
C LEU A 343 0.77 10.37 5.26
N THR A 344 1.79 9.61 5.61
CA THR A 344 3.06 10.17 6.10
C THR A 344 4.00 10.64 4.99
N LEU A 345 3.99 9.97 3.83
CA LEU A 345 4.87 10.28 2.71
C LEU A 345 4.23 11.25 1.70
N LEU A 346 2.91 11.17 1.51
CA LEU A 346 2.23 11.83 0.39
C LEU A 346 1.08 12.74 0.84
N ALA A 347 0.78 12.79 2.15
CA ALA A 347 -0.42 13.44 2.68
C ALA A 347 -1.71 12.96 1.97
N SER A 348 -1.73 11.67 1.62
CA SER A 348 -2.81 10.99 0.92
C SER A 348 -3.44 9.89 1.80
N ARG A 349 -4.27 9.03 1.21
CA ARG A 349 -5.01 7.96 1.89
C ARG A 349 -5.39 6.82 0.95
N GLU A 350 -5.53 5.65 1.53
CA GLU A 350 -6.31 4.56 0.96
C GLU A 350 -7.81 4.85 1.10
N ARG A 351 -8.63 4.29 0.20
CA ARG A 351 -10.07 4.64 0.10
C ARG A 351 -10.96 3.43 0.29
N THR A 352 -12.04 3.62 1.05
CA THR A 352 -13.15 2.67 1.08
C THR A 352 -13.98 2.75 -0.19
N ARG A 353 -14.88 1.79 -0.42
CA ARG A 353 -15.80 1.82 -1.56
C ARG A 353 -16.62 3.12 -1.63
N ASP A 354 -17.15 3.58 -0.50
CA ASP A 354 -17.94 4.82 -0.43
C ASP A 354 -17.09 6.05 -0.77
N ASN A 355 -15.80 6.03 -0.41
CA ASN A 355 -14.86 7.10 -0.75
C ASN A 355 -14.58 7.12 -2.26
N TRP A 356 -14.35 5.96 -2.87
CA TRP A 356 -14.22 5.82 -4.32
C TRP A 356 -15.46 6.29 -5.07
N GLU A 357 -16.65 5.85 -4.64
CA GLU A 357 -17.91 6.23 -5.28
C GLU A 357 -18.17 7.74 -5.19
N MET A 358 -17.85 8.37 -4.06
CA MET A 358 -17.94 9.81 -3.91
C MET A 358 -16.96 10.56 -4.82
N LEU A 359 -15.71 10.11 -4.89
CA LEU A 359 -14.67 10.73 -5.71
C LEU A 359 -15.01 10.64 -7.20
N LEU A 360 -15.35 9.45 -7.68
CA LEU A 360 -15.65 9.19 -9.09
C LEU A 360 -16.92 9.92 -9.54
N ARG A 361 -17.97 9.93 -8.70
CA ARG A 361 -19.20 10.68 -9.01
C ARG A 361 -18.94 12.17 -9.18
N LYS A 362 -18.06 12.75 -8.36
CA LYS A 362 -17.67 14.17 -8.49
C LYS A 362 -16.90 14.45 -9.78
N ALA A 363 -16.18 13.46 -10.31
CA ALA A 363 -15.49 13.54 -11.60
C ALA A 363 -16.41 13.24 -12.81
N GLY A 364 -17.71 12.97 -12.60
CA GLY A 364 -18.64 12.62 -13.69
C GLY A 364 -18.58 11.15 -14.10
N LEU A 365 -17.99 10.28 -13.28
CA LEU A 365 -17.84 8.85 -13.52
C LEU A 365 -18.73 8.05 -12.56
N LYS A 366 -19.21 6.89 -13.01
CA LYS A 366 -19.95 5.92 -12.19
C LYS A 366 -19.19 4.60 -12.14
N ILE A 367 -19.24 3.96 -10.96
CA ILE A 367 -18.72 2.60 -10.79
C ILE A 367 -19.75 1.63 -11.40
N VAL A 368 -19.32 0.85 -12.38
CA VAL A 368 -20.09 -0.27 -12.93
C VAL A 368 -19.98 -1.48 -12.00
N GLN A 369 -18.74 -1.83 -11.62
CA GLN A 369 -18.47 -2.98 -10.77
C GLN A 369 -17.10 -2.86 -10.09
N VAL A 370 -17.00 -3.37 -8.87
CA VAL A 370 -15.71 -3.59 -8.19
C VAL A 370 -15.43 -5.09 -8.24
N TRP A 371 -14.29 -5.45 -8.83
CA TRP A 371 -13.84 -6.82 -8.96
C TRP A 371 -12.76 -7.07 -7.90
N THR A 372 -12.99 -8.05 -7.02
CA THR A 372 -12.08 -8.38 -5.90
C THR A 372 -12.03 -9.89 -5.76
N VAL A 373 -10.83 -10.49 -5.74
CA VAL A 373 -10.66 -11.95 -5.63
C VAL A 373 -10.33 -12.43 -4.23
N ALA A 374 -9.77 -11.58 -3.38
CA ALA A 374 -9.42 -11.90 -2.00
C ALA A 374 -9.28 -10.63 -1.15
N ASN A 375 -9.42 -10.77 0.17
CA ASN A 375 -9.18 -9.68 1.10
C ASN A 375 -7.69 -9.33 1.15
N GLY A 376 -7.36 -8.03 1.12
CA GLY A 376 -5.97 -7.55 1.17
C GLY A 376 -5.23 -7.60 -0.17
N VAL A 377 -5.92 -7.91 -1.26
CA VAL A 377 -5.45 -7.78 -2.64
C VAL A 377 -6.10 -6.53 -3.25
N GLU A 378 -5.39 -5.84 -4.16
CA GLU A 378 -6.00 -4.75 -4.94
C GLU A 378 -7.28 -5.23 -5.65
N SER A 379 -8.18 -4.29 -5.87
CA SER A 379 -9.42 -4.51 -6.61
C SER A 379 -9.40 -3.70 -7.89
N LEU A 380 -10.04 -4.24 -8.93
CA LEU A 380 -10.27 -3.50 -10.16
C LEU A 380 -11.63 -2.81 -10.09
N ILE A 381 -11.63 -1.49 -10.09
CA ILE A 381 -12.84 -0.65 -10.12
C ILE A 381 -13.14 -0.31 -11.59
N GLU A 382 -14.15 -0.96 -12.16
CA GLU A 382 -14.64 -0.71 -13.52
C GLU A 382 -15.57 0.51 -13.50
N CYS A 383 -15.21 1.55 -14.24
CA CYS A 383 -15.92 2.83 -14.31
C CYS A 383 -16.31 3.19 -15.74
N GLU A 384 -17.40 3.94 -15.86
CA GLU A 384 -17.88 4.54 -17.11
C GLU A 384 -18.35 5.98 -16.88
N LEU A 385 -18.54 6.75 -17.95
CA LEU A 385 -19.18 8.06 -17.87
C LEU A 385 -20.61 7.96 -17.29
N SER A 386 -20.96 8.89 -16.41
CA SER A 386 -22.22 8.87 -15.64
C SER A 386 -23.46 9.00 -16.52
#